data_AF-A0A954YK37-F1
#
_entry.id   AF-A0A954YK37-F1
#
_cell.length_a   1.000
_cell.length_b   1.000
_cell.length_c   1.000
_cell.angle_alpha   90.00
_cell.angle_beta   90.00
_cell.angle_gamma   90.00
#
_symmetry.space_group_name_H-M   'P 1'
#
loop_
_entity.id
_entity.type
_entity.pdbx_description
1 polymer ?
#
loop_
_entity_poly.entity_id
_entity_poly.type
_entity_poly.pdbx_seq_one_letter_code
_entity_poly.pdbx_strand_id
1 'polypeptide(L)'
;MRAAALLMSTTFAIGAVAADRPNLIFVLSDDIAQGDVGAYGQELIQTPNLDRLCREGARYLSAYTGTSVCAPARSSFFTGLHMG
;
A
#
# COMPACT_ATOMS: atom_id res chain seq x y z
N MET A 1 -41.31 31.14 15.99
CA MET A 1 -41.38 30.49 14.65
C MET A 1 -40.13 30.85 13.86
N ARG A 2 -39.07 30.03 13.91
CA ARG A 2 -37.89 30.19 13.06
C ARG A 2 -37.53 28.79 12.56
N ALA A 3 -37.93 28.49 11.32
CA ALA A 3 -37.59 27.24 10.65
C ALA A 3 -36.15 27.35 10.13
N ALA A 4 -35.25 26.52 10.65
CA ALA A 4 -33.91 26.35 10.11
C ALA A 4 -33.98 25.35 8.96
N ALA A 5 -33.70 25.80 7.73
CA ALA A 5 -33.60 24.94 6.56
C ALA A 5 -32.20 24.30 6.52
N LEU A 6 -32.14 22.99 6.72
CA LEU A 6 -30.91 22.20 6.60
C LEU A 6 -30.69 21.85 5.12
N LEU A 7 -29.72 22.51 4.48
CA LEU A 7 -29.29 22.19 3.12
C LEU A 7 -28.49 20.87 3.13
N MET A 8 -29.14 19.76 2.78
CA MET A 8 -28.45 18.48 2.53
C MET A 8 -27.71 18.59 1.20
N SER A 9 -26.41 18.84 1.25
CA SER A 9 -25.52 18.74 0.09
C SER A 9 -25.36 17.27 -0.28
N THR A 10 -25.97 16.84 -1.37
CA THR A 10 -25.76 15.51 -1.96
C THR A 10 -24.40 15.46 -2.65
N THR A 11 -23.37 15.00 -1.94
CA THR A 11 -22.08 14.71 -2.54
C THR A 11 -22.21 13.46 -3.42
N PHE A 12 -22.16 13.64 -4.74
CA PHE A 12 -22.14 12.53 -5.69
C PHE A 12 -20.73 11.93 -5.70
N ALA A 13 -20.57 10.74 -5.13
CA ALA A 13 -19.29 10.01 -5.17
C ALA A 13 -19.11 9.40 -6.56
N ILE A 14 -18.18 9.95 -7.35
CA ILE A 14 -17.76 9.35 -8.62
C ILE A 14 -16.86 8.16 -8.27
N GLY A 15 -17.42 6.95 -8.28
CA GLY A 15 -16.64 5.72 -8.19
C GLY A 15 -15.79 5.58 -9.45
N ALA A 16 -14.48 5.45 -9.30
CA ALA A 16 -13.60 5.15 -10.43
C ALA A 16 -14.00 3.78 -11.01
N VAL A 17 -14.40 3.77 -12.28
CA VAL A 17 -14.61 2.51 -13.02
C VAL A 17 -13.25 1.87 -13.20
N ALA A 18 -13.02 0.75 -12.52
CA ALA A 18 -11.83 -0.06 -12.76
C ALA A 18 -11.85 -0.53 -14.22
N ALA A 19 -10.72 -0.38 -14.93
CA ALA A 19 -10.59 -0.94 -16.26
C ALA A 19 -10.81 -2.46 -16.19
N ASP A 20 -11.46 -3.05 -17.20
CA ASP A 20 -11.73 -4.50 -17.27
C ASP A 20 -10.47 -5.35 -17.09
N ARG A 21 -9.29 -4.77 -17.39
CA ARG A 21 -7.97 -5.37 -17.18
C ARG A 21 -7.02 -4.31 -16.59
N PRO A 22 -6.88 -4.22 -15.26
CA PRO A 22 -5.94 -3.28 -14.66
C PRO A 22 -4.50 -3.68 -14.98
N ASN A 23 -3.62 -2.68 -15.07
CA ASN A 23 -2.18 -2.93 -15.13
C ASN A 23 -1.68 -3.28 -13.72
N LEU A 24 -0.92 -4.37 -13.60
CA LEU A 24 -0.27 -4.74 -12.36
C LEU A 24 1.21 -4.32 -12.41
N ILE A 25 1.61 -3.44 -11.50
CA ILE A 25 3.00 -3.04 -11.31
C ILE A 25 3.45 -3.53 -9.94
N PHE A 26 4.47 -4.38 -9.92
CA PHE A 26 5.10 -4.83 -8.68
C PHE A 26 6.43 -4.11 -8.49
N VAL A 27 6.57 -3.40 -7.36
CA VAL A 27 7.81 -2.70 -6.97
C VAL A 27 8.46 -3.50 -5.86
N LEU A 28 9.63 -4.10 -6.16
CA LEU A 28 10.44 -4.82 -5.20
C LEU A 28 11.68 -4.01 -4.85
N SER A 29 11.89 -3.76 -3.56
CA SER A 29 13.12 -3.16 -3.04
C SER A 29 14.05 -4.22 -2.46
N ASP A 30 15.36 -4.04 -2.63
CA ASP A 30 16.39 -4.88 -2.00
C ASP A 30 16.76 -4.29 -0.63
N ASP A 31 16.89 -5.16 0.38
CA ASP A 31 17.34 -4.85 1.75
C ASP A 31 16.63 -3.72 2.52
N ILE A 32 15.44 -3.28 2.09
CA ILE A 32 14.60 -2.35 2.86
C ILE A 32 13.91 -3.09 4.02
N ALA A 33 14.07 -2.57 5.23
CA ALA A 33 13.30 -2.99 6.39
C ALA A 33 12.03 -2.13 6.56
N GLN A 34 11.04 -2.67 7.28
CA GLN A 34 9.81 -1.94 7.60
C GLN A 34 10.10 -0.61 8.31
N GLY A 35 11.13 -0.56 9.16
CA GLY A 35 11.56 0.63 9.89
C GLY A 35 12.19 1.72 9.03
N ASP A 36 12.43 1.50 7.74
CA ASP A 36 13.04 2.48 6.84
C ASP A 36 12.01 3.36 6.10
N VAL A 37 10.71 3.07 6.24
CA VAL A 37 9.63 3.73 5.51
C VAL A 37 8.78 4.57 6.46
N GLY A 38 8.53 5.84 6.10
CA GLY A 38 7.80 6.82 6.92
C GLY A 38 6.42 6.34 7.36
N ALA A 39 5.70 5.66 6.46
CA ALA A 39 4.41 5.03 6.75
C ALA A 39 4.43 4.01 7.90
N TYR A 40 5.59 3.55 8.35
CA TYR A 40 5.74 2.62 9.48
C TYR A 40 6.41 3.26 10.70
N GLY A 41 6.56 4.58 10.74
CA GLY A 41 7.06 5.33 11.90
C GLY A 41 8.50 5.81 11.78
N GLN A 42 9.08 5.74 10.58
CA GLN A 42 10.40 6.29 10.29
C GLN A 42 10.33 7.83 10.21
N GLU A 43 11.30 8.55 10.79
CA GLU A 43 11.27 10.04 10.83
C GLU A 43 12.39 10.74 10.02
N LEU A 44 13.49 10.07 9.71
CA LEU A 44 14.69 10.69 9.11
C LEU A 44 14.73 10.61 7.56
N ILE A 45 14.22 9.53 6.98
CA ILE A 45 14.29 9.18 5.57
C ILE A 45 12.96 9.57 4.95
N GLN A 46 13.01 10.45 3.96
CA GLN A 46 11.79 10.94 3.32
C GLN A 46 11.30 9.95 2.26
N THR A 47 10.18 9.26 2.52
CA THR A 47 9.56 8.31 1.58
C THR A 47 8.17 8.75 1.08
N PRO A 48 7.99 10.01 0.62
CA PRO A 48 6.66 10.60 0.42
C PRO A 48 5.79 9.84 -0.60
N ASN A 49 6.40 9.18 -1.59
CA ASN A 49 5.68 8.37 -2.57
C ASN A 49 5.16 7.06 -1.98
N LEU A 50 5.97 6.37 -1.14
CA LEU A 50 5.53 5.16 -0.44
C LEU A 50 4.47 5.50 0.61
N ASP A 51 4.65 6.61 1.32
CA ASP A 51 3.69 7.08 2.32
C ASP A 51 2.33 7.41 1.70
N ARG A 52 2.35 8.00 0.50
CA ARG A 52 1.14 8.24 -0.29
C ARG A 52 0.47 6.93 -0.70
N LEU A 53 1.23 5.95 -1.19
CA LEU A 53 0.69 4.63 -1.57
C LEU A 53 0.05 3.91 -0.36
N CYS A 54 0.67 3.95 0.81
CA CYS A 54 0.11 3.35 2.02
C CYS A 54 -1.16 4.07 2.52
N ARG A 55 -1.28 5.38 2.29
CA ARG A 55 -2.47 6.18 2.67
C ARG A 55 -3.64 6.00 1.71
N GLU A 56 -3.36 5.89 0.41
CA GLU A 56 -4.37 5.73 -0.64
C GLU A 56 -4.81 4.27 -0.83
N GLY A 57 -3.99 3.32 -0.37
CA GLY A 57 -4.23 1.88 -0.53
C GLY A 57 -4.25 1.11 0.79
N ALA A 58 -3.85 -0.16 0.72
CA ALA A 58 -3.70 -1.03 1.88
C ALA A 58 -2.26 -0.99 2.41
N ARG A 59 -2.11 -0.99 3.74
CA ARG A 59 -0.82 -1.09 4.44
C ARG A 59 -0.81 -2.34 5.31
N TYR A 60 0.22 -3.17 5.18
CA TYR A 60 0.36 -4.42 5.93
C TYR A 60 1.35 -4.27 7.07
N LEU A 61 0.91 -4.41 8.31
CA LEU A 61 1.78 -4.33 9.49
C LEU A 61 2.52 -5.65 9.79
N SER A 62 2.14 -6.72 9.09
CA SER A 62 2.68 -8.07 9.28
C SER A 62 2.83 -8.75 7.92
N ALA A 63 3.89 -8.37 7.19
CA ALA A 63 4.27 -8.94 5.92
C ALA A 63 5.65 -9.61 6.06
N TYR A 64 5.71 -10.93 5.88
CA TYR A 64 6.94 -11.71 6.06
C TYR A 64 7.49 -12.19 4.72
N THR A 65 8.81 -12.11 4.56
CA THR A 65 9.53 -12.71 3.43
C THR A 65 9.62 -14.23 3.61
N GLY A 66 9.69 -14.98 2.50
CA GLY A 66 9.85 -16.44 2.53
C GLY A 66 11.18 -16.91 3.15
N THR A 67 12.17 -16.03 3.22
CA THR A 67 13.47 -16.26 3.88
C THR A 67 14.26 -14.94 4.01
N SER A 68 15.30 -14.93 4.84
CA SER A 68 16.13 -13.75 5.14
C SER A 68 17.26 -13.46 4.15
N VAL A 69 17.33 -14.19 3.02
CA VAL A 69 18.39 -14.02 2.00
C VAL A 69 17.76 -13.65 0.66
N CYS A 70 18.35 -12.67 -0.04
CA CYS A 70 17.73 -12.01 -1.19
C CYS A 70 17.37 -12.99 -2.33
N ALA A 71 18.30 -13.86 -2.73
CA ALA A 71 18.05 -14.81 -3.82
C ALA A 71 16.91 -15.80 -3.52
N PRO A 72 16.90 -16.54 -2.41
CA PRO A 72 15.80 -17.46 -2.11
C PRO A 72 14.49 -16.72 -1.69
N ALA A 73 14.56 -15.50 -1.15
CA ALA A 73 13.37 -14.67 -0.92
C ALA A 73 12.67 -14.31 -2.23
N ARG A 74 13.46 -13.93 -3.25
CA ARG A 74 12.93 -13.68 -4.60
C ARG A 74 12.39 -14.95 -5.25
N SER A 75 13.10 -16.08 -5.11
CA SER A 75 12.63 -17.36 -5.64
C SER A 75 11.29 -17.78 -5.04
N SER A 76 11.10 -17.65 -3.72
CA SER A 76 9.80 -17.93 -3.07
C SER A 76 8.71 -16.98 -3.56
N PHE A 77 9.02 -15.69 -3.67
CA PHE A 77 8.08 -14.70 -4.16
C PHE A 77 7.61 -14.98 -5.60
N PHE A 78 8.52 -15.27 -6.53
CA PHE A 78 8.16 -15.48 -7.94
C PHE A 78 7.46 -16.81 -8.22
N THR A 79 7.77 -17.84 -7.43
CA THR A 79 7.19 -19.18 -7.63
C THR A 79 5.93 -19.42 -6.79
N GLY A 80 5.72 -18.65 -5.72
CA GLY A 80 4.68 -18.91 -4.73
C GLY A 80 4.95 -20.16 -3.88
N LEU A 81 6.19 -20.66 -3.87
CA LEU A 81 6.59 -21.86 -3.15
C LEU A 81 7.51 -21.52 -1.97
N HIS A 82 7.44 -22.32 -0.90
CA HIS A 82 8.40 -22.24 0.21
C HIS A 82 9.78 -22.76 -0.21
N MET A 83 10.82 -22.45 0.56
CA MET A 83 12.21 -22.79 0.26
C MET A 83 12.64 -24.22 0.66
N GLY A 84 11.67 -25.09 0.95
CA GLY A 84 11.89 -26.42 1.54
C GLY A 84 11.36 -26.49 2.95
#